data_AF-A0A536FPR9-F1
#
_entry.id   AF-A0A536FPR9-F1
#
_cell.length_a   1.000
_cell.length_b   1.000
_cell.length_c   1.000
_cell.angle_alpha   90.00
_cell.angle_beta   90.00
_cell.angle_gamma   90.00
#
_symmetry.space_group_name_H-M   'P 1'
#
loop_
_entity.id
_entity.type
_entity.pdbx_description
1 polymer ?
#
loop_
_entity_poly.entity_id
_entity_poly.type
_entity_poly.pdbx_seq_one_letter_code
_entity_poly.pdbx_strand_id
1 'polypeptide(L)'
;MRRGAQRGQAIVLVALILTVLFGFVGLAMDGGRGYLDRRHLQASVDAAALAAAYNYMNHTDYAQAEVAAVAEFANNERLYMTPNCSGYGSMS
;
A
#
# COMPACT_ATOMS: atom_id res chain seq x y z
N MET A 1 -42.01 -19.39 35.62
CA MET A 1 -41.39 -18.39 34.71
C MET A 1 -39.90 -18.66 34.60
N ARG A 2 -39.42 -19.31 33.52
CA ARG A 2 -38.00 -19.64 33.29
C ARG A 2 -37.30 -18.48 32.58
N ARG A 3 -36.81 -17.47 33.33
CA ARG A 3 -36.08 -16.30 32.81
C ARG A 3 -34.54 -16.46 32.80
N GLY A 4 -34.01 -17.61 33.20
CA GLY A 4 -32.55 -17.83 33.33
C GLY A 4 -31.81 -18.28 32.06
N ALA A 5 -32.50 -18.86 31.07
CA ALA A 5 -31.84 -19.47 29.91
C ALA A 5 -31.47 -18.49 28.79
N GLN A 6 -32.17 -17.35 28.68
CA GLN A 6 -31.99 -16.40 27.56
C GLN A 6 -30.72 -15.55 27.69
N ARG A 7 -30.23 -15.29 28.91
CA ARG A 7 -29.04 -14.45 29.13
C ARG A 7 -27.72 -15.15 28.75
N GLY A 8 -27.62 -16.47 28.93
CA GLY A 8 -26.44 -17.24 28.55
C GLY A 8 -26.36 -17.54 27.05
N GLN A 9 -27.50 -17.73 26.38
CA GLN A 9 -27.50 -18.03 24.95
C GLN A 9 -27.18 -16.80 24.09
N ALA A 10 -27.60 -15.62 24.53
CA ALA A 10 -27.31 -14.36 23.84
C ALA A 10 -25.80 -14.09 23.76
N ILE A 11 -25.03 -14.36 24.82
CA ILE A 11 -23.58 -14.10 24.83
C ILE A 11 -22.83 -15.03 23.86
N VAL A 12 -23.29 -16.27 23.70
CA VAL A 12 -22.72 -17.23 22.76
C VAL A 12 -22.99 -16.80 21.32
N LEU A 13 -24.22 -16.38 21.01
CA LEU A 13 -24.56 -15.86 19.68
C LEU A 13 -23.76 -14.60 19.35
N VAL A 14 -23.61 -13.68 20.31
CA VAL A 14 -22.79 -12.48 20.13
C VAL A 14 -21.32 -12.83 19.89
N ALA A 15 -20.74 -13.76 20.66
CA ALA A 15 -19.37 -14.20 20.47
C ALA A 15 -19.13 -14.84 19.08
N LEU A 16 -20.09 -15.64 18.59
CA LEU A 16 -20.02 -16.23 17.25
C LEU A 16 -20.11 -15.17 16.15
N ILE A 17 -21.03 -14.22 16.27
CA ILE A 17 -21.17 -13.11 15.32
C ILE A 17 -19.89 -12.27 15.29
N LEU A 18 -19.33 -11.92 16.45
CA LEU A 18 -18.07 -11.17 16.53
C LEU A 18 -16.92 -11.93 15.87
N THR A 19 -16.82 -13.24 16.07
CA THR A 19 -15.79 -14.08 15.44
C THR A 19 -15.89 -14.04 13.91
N VAL A 20 -17.11 -14.15 13.38
CA VAL A 20 -17.36 -14.05 11.93
C VAL A 20 -17.03 -12.65 11.41
N LEU A 21 -17.42 -11.59 12.14
CA LEU A 21 -17.10 -10.21 11.77
C LEU A 21 -15.59 -9.97 11.72
N PHE A 22 -14.81 -10.49 12.68
CA PHE A 22 -13.35 -10.42 12.63
C PHE A 22 -12.78 -11.17 11.43
N GLY A 23 -13.36 -12.30 11.04
CA GLY A 23 -13.01 -13.00 9.80
C GLY A 23 -13.20 -12.12 8.55
N PHE A 24 -14.34 -11.42 8.46
CA PHE A 24 -14.59 -10.47 7.37
C PHE A 24 -13.66 -9.26 7.38
N VAL A 25 -13.29 -8.75 8.56
CA VAL A 25 -12.30 -7.66 8.69
C VAL A 25 -10.94 -8.10 8.14
N GLY A 26 -10.52 -9.34 8.42
CA GLY A 26 -9.28 -9.90 7.86
C GLY A 26 -9.31 -9.92 6.32
N LEU A 27 -10.39 -10.42 5.73
CA LEU A 27 -10.58 -10.42 4.27
C LEU A 27 -10.63 -9.01 3.68
N ALA A 28 -11.28 -8.07 4.36
CA ALA A 28 -11.35 -6.68 3.93
C ALA A 28 -9.98 -6.00 3.96
N MET A 29 -9.14 -6.30 4.95
CA MET A 29 -7.76 -5.80 5.04
C MET A 29 -6.88 -6.38 3.93
N ASP A 30 -6.98 -7.68 3.67
CA ASP A 30 -6.19 -8.34 2.62
C ASP A 30 -6.57 -7.80 1.22
N GLY A 31 -7.87 -7.72 0.93
CA GLY A 31 -8.37 -7.10 -0.30
C GLY A 31 -8.04 -5.60 -0.41
N GLY A 32 -8.09 -4.88 0.71
CA GLY A 32 -7.75 -3.46 0.78
C GLY A 32 -6.27 -3.20 0.46
N ARG A 33 -5.35 -4.00 1.00
CA ARG A 33 -3.91 -3.89 0.71
C ARG A 33 -3.61 -4.12 -0.76
N GLY A 34 -4.11 -5.21 -1.34
CA GLY A 34 -3.90 -5.49 -2.76
C GLY A 34 -4.46 -4.41 -3.69
N TYR A 35 -5.55 -3.75 -3.30
CA TYR A 35 -6.09 -2.61 -4.05
C TYR A 35 -5.20 -1.37 -3.93
N LEU A 36 -4.71 -1.06 -2.72
CA LEU A 36 -3.81 0.06 -2.49
C LEU A 36 -2.48 -0.11 -3.25
N ASP A 37 -1.90 -1.31 -3.23
CA ASP A 37 -0.66 -1.61 -3.96
C ASP A 37 -0.82 -1.34 -5.46
N ARG A 38 -1.92 -1.81 -6.07
CA ARG A 38 -2.21 -1.53 -7.47
C ARG A 38 -2.33 -0.03 -7.76
N ARG A 39 -3.02 0.71 -6.89
CA ARG A 39 -3.17 2.16 -7.03
C ARG A 39 -1.83 2.89 -6.89
N HIS A 40 -0.98 2.46 -5.97
CA HIS A 40 0.35 3.02 -5.77
C HIS A 40 1.25 2.77 -6.98
N LEU A 41 1.25 1.56 -7.53
CA LEU A 41 2.00 1.23 -8.74
C LEU A 41 1.51 2.07 -9.93
N GLN A 42 0.20 2.20 -10.13
CA GLN A 42 -0.37 3.03 -11.20
C GLN A 42 0.07 4.49 -11.07
N ALA A 43 -0.03 5.08 -9.87
CA ALA A 43 0.41 6.45 -9.63
C ALA A 43 1.91 6.65 -9.90
N SER A 44 2.74 5.66 -9.53
CA SER A 44 4.19 5.70 -9.79
C SER A 44 4.51 5.63 -11.28
N VAL A 45 3.79 4.79 -12.02
CA VAL A 45 3.94 4.66 -13.48
C VAL A 45 3.49 5.92 -14.21
N ASP A 46 2.38 6.53 -13.80
CA ASP A 46 1.91 7.78 -14.42
C ASP A 46 2.92 8.92 -14.22
N ALA A 47 3.51 9.02 -13.01
CA ALA A 47 4.58 9.99 -12.73
C ALA A 47 5.84 9.72 -13.57
N ALA A 48 6.26 8.45 -13.67
CA ALA A 48 7.38 8.03 -14.48
C ALA A 48 7.18 8.36 -15.98
N ALA A 49 5.99 8.08 -16.52
CA ALA A 49 5.66 8.37 -17.91
C ALA A 49 5.70 9.88 -18.21
N LEU A 50 5.21 10.71 -17.29
CA LEU A 50 5.26 12.17 -17.41
C LEU A 50 6.70 12.69 -17.39
N ALA A 51 7.55 12.16 -16.52
CA ALA A 51 8.95 12.53 -16.42
C ALA A 51 9.76 12.09 -17.65
N ALA A 52 9.45 10.90 -18.18
CA ALA A 52 10.00 10.41 -19.44
C ALA A 52 9.64 11.33 -20.60
N ALA A 53 8.35 11.67 -20.74
CA ALA A 53 7.87 12.57 -21.78
C ALA A 53 8.51 13.95 -21.66
N TYR A 54 8.61 14.50 -20.46
CA TYR A 54 9.25 15.78 -20.21
C TYR A 54 10.74 15.79 -20.60
N ASN A 55 11.49 14.75 -20.22
CA ASN A 55 12.90 14.62 -20.61
C ASN A 55 13.05 14.43 -22.12
N TYR A 56 12.20 13.62 -22.73
CA TYR A 56 12.21 13.41 -24.17
C TYR A 56 11.92 14.70 -24.94
N MET A 57 10.98 15.52 -24.48
CA MET A 57 10.68 16.82 -25.10
C MET A 57 11.86 17.81 -25.01
N ASN A 58 12.63 17.77 -23.92
CA ASN A 58 13.74 18.70 -23.71
C ASN A 58 15.03 18.26 -24.40
N HIS A 59 15.26 16.96 -24.54
CA HIS A 59 16.57 16.42 -24.97
C HIS A 59 16.48 15.58 -26.25
N THR A 60 15.27 15.20 -26.69
CA THR A 60 15.02 14.33 -27.85
C THR A 60 15.82 13.03 -27.83
N ASP A 61 16.22 12.58 -26.64
CA ASP A 61 17.02 11.38 -26.40
C ASP A 61 16.19 10.38 -25.59
N TYR A 62 15.97 9.21 -26.17
CA TYR A 62 15.22 8.12 -25.56
C TYR A 62 15.95 7.52 -24.36
N ALA A 63 17.28 7.46 -24.39
CA ALA A 63 18.06 6.89 -23.30
C ALA A 63 17.93 7.75 -22.03
N GLN A 64 17.93 9.08 -22.18
CA GLN A 64 17.74 10.01 -21.07
C GLN A 64 16.30 9.97 -20.53
N ALA A 65 15.31 9.85 -21.43
CA ALA A 65 13.91 9.73 -21.04
C ALA A 65 13.64 8.46 -20.21
N GLU A 66 14.26 7.33 -20.57
CA GLU A 66 14.15 6.08 -19.83
C GLU A 66 14.76 6.19 -18.42
N VAL A 67 15.97 6.77 -18.32
CA VAL A 67 16.62 6.97 -17.02
C VAL A 67 15.78 7.86 -16.11
N ALA A 68 15.20 8.94 -16.64
CA ALA A 68 14.32 9.82 -15.89
C ALA A 68 13.03 9.12 -15.42
N ALA A 69 12.44 8.27 -16.28
CA ALA A 69 11.26 7.48 -15.93
C ALA A 69 11.53 6.56 -14.73
N VAL A 70 12.64 5.82 -14.79
CA VAL A 70 13.04 4.88 -13.73
C VAL A 70 13.36 5.62 -12.43
N ALA A 71 14.01 6.79 -12.53
CA ALA A 71 14.32 7.62 -11.37
C ALA A 71 13.05 8.12 -10.67
N GLU A 72 12.06 8.61 -11.41
CA GLU A 72 10.80 9.08 -10.82
C GLU A 72 9.93 7.93 -10.29
N PHE A 73 9.90 6.79 -10.98
CA PHE A 73 9.26 5.59 -10.45
C PHE A 73 9.85 5.20 -9.08
N ALA A 74 11.19 5.15 -8.99
CA ALA A 74 11.89 4.82 -7.75
C ALA A 74 11.69 5.88 -6.64
N ASN A 75 11.57 7.16 -6.99
CA ASN A 75 11.28 8.22 -6.04
C ASN A 75 9.86 8.14 -5.47
N ASN A 76 8.87 7.76 -6.28
CA ASN A 76 7.49 7.65 -5.82
C ASN A 76 7.28 6.45 -4.87
N GLU A 77 8.07 5.38 -5.02
CA GLU A 77 8.06 4.22 -4.12
C GLU A 77 8.82 4.45 -2.78
N ARG A 78 9.59 5.55 -2.66
CA ARG A 78 10.38 5.84 -1.43
C ARG A 78 9.56 6.08 -0.17
N LEU A 79 8.25 6.30 -0.27
CA LEU A 79 7.37 6.43 0.90
C LEU A 79 7.37 5.19 1.81
N TYR A 80 7.78 4.02 1.29
CA TYR A 80 7.88 2.76 2.05
C TYR A 80 9.32 2.36 2.43
N MET A 81 10.35 3.10 1.99
CA MET A 81 11.73 2.78 2.32
C MET A 81 12.13 3.41 3.67
N THR A 82 12.79 2.62 4.51
CA THR A 82 13.50 3.15 5.69
C THR A 82 14.49 4.22 5.26
N PRO A 83 14.59 5.35 5.98
CA PRO A 83 15.54 6.41 5.65
C PRO A 83 16.92 5.83 5.38
N ASN A 84 17.47 6.15 4.21
CA ASN A 84 18.86 5.87 3.91
C ASN A 84 19.72 6.66 4.91
N CYS A 85 20.35 5.97 5.85
CA CYS A 85 21.33 6.54 6.77
C CYS A 85 22.68 6.82 6.09
N SER A 86 22.72 7.31 4.85
CA SER A 86 23.95 7.78 4.19
C SER A 86 24.55 9.02 4.85
N GLY A 87 23.84 9.63 5.81
CA GLY A 87 24.28 10.82 6.54
C GLY A 87 24.86 10.58 7.94
N TYR A 88 24.73 9.37 8.52
CA TYR A 88 25.42 8.99 9.74
C TYR A 88 26.63 8.15 9.32
N GLY A 89 27.82 8.78 9.28
CA GLY A 89 29.03 8.20 8.70
C GLY A 89 29.26 6.73 9.03
N SER A 90 29.86 6.00 8.09
CA SER A 90 30.31 4.63 8.30
C SER A 90 31.12 4.57 9.61
N MET A 91 30.60 3.85 10.60
CA MET A 91 31.40 3.52 11.78
C MET A 91 32.56 2.66 11.26
N SER A 92 33.72 3.31 11.18
CA SER A 92 35.02 2.68 11.01
C SER A 92 35.58 2.35 12.37
#